data_AF-A0A977KSS8-F1
#
_entry.id   AF-A0A977KSS8-F1
#
_cell.length_a   1.000
_cell.length_b   1.000
_cell.length_c   1.000
_cell.angle_alpha   90.00
_cell.angle_beta   90.00
_cell.angle_gamma   90.00
#
_symmetry.space_group_name_H-M   'P 1'
#
loop_
_entity.id
_entity.type
_entity.pdbx_description
1 polymer ?
#
loop_
_entity_poly.entity_id
_entity_poly.type
_entity_poly.pdbx_seq_one_letter_code
_entity_poly.pdbx_strand_id
1 'polypeptide(L)'
;MLIFLGLLGLGSGAIAYYYWQQATSLPDWYQTQQLKPVLNRPDLKPSQSSATEIAADSLTTIKTKIKENIQQQEKTNASKGNDGQQPVEVRLSDREFTQLLQTEITQKFKLPMSQENLIQSRINQGSLEMGAVVNPEKLQSLELSRSQQALVSRVVTTFPQFKNQEFYLGISGTPQLQNGQLMLPTDSRVKVGNLSFTLPEIARKLNIPVARLQQSLQMNVDPLNLNDIQLKENQIILKVNPAAYDVQ
;
A
#
# COMPACT_ATOMS: atom_id res chain seq x y z
N MET A 1 -50.48 -23.09 -10.09
CA MET A 1 -49.37 -22.34 -10.71
C MET A 1 -48.78 -21.36 -9.69
N LEU A 2 -48.22 -21.87 -8.58
CA LEU A 2 -47.61 -21.06 -7.50
C LEU A 2 -46.32 -21.69 -6.94
N ILE A 3 -45.88 -22.83 -7.48
CA ILE A 3 -44.67 -23.55 -7.04
C ILE A 3 -43.44 -23.18 -7.91
N PHE A 4 -43.66 -22.61 -9.11
CA PHE A 4 -42.57 -22.18 -9.99
C PHE A 4 -41.98 -20.80 -9.66
N LEU A 5 -42.65 -19.98 -8.82
CA LEU A 5 -42.11 -18.70 -8.36
C LEU A 5 -41.17 -18.81 -7.14
N GLY A 6 -41.18 -19.95 -6.43
CA GLY A 6 -40.27 -20.18 -5.29
C GLY A 6 -38.84 -20.58 -5.69
N LEU A 7 -38.67 -21.22 -6.85
CA LEU A 7 -37.37 -21.72 -7.33
C LEU A 7 -36.52 -20.64 -8.05
N LEU A 8 -37.14 -19.58 -8.57
CA LEU A 8 -36.43 -18.42 -9.15
C LEU A 8 -35.88 -17.46 -8.09
N GLY A 9 -36.41 -17.50 -6.85
CA GLY A 9 -35.88 -16.73 -5.72
C GLY A 9 -34.63 -17.35 -5.08
N LEU A 10 -34.49 -18.67 -5.12
CA LEU A 10 -33.36 -19.38 -4.51
C LEU A 10 -32.07 -19.27 -5.35
N GLY A 11 -32.17 -19.31 -6.68
CA GLY A 11 -31.02 -19.15 -7.56
C GLY A 11 -30.38 -17.76 -7.50
N SER A 12 -31.20 -16.71 -7.40
CA SER A 12 -30.72 -15.32 -7.30
C SER A 12 -30.14 -15.01 -5.91
N GLY A 13 -30.73 -15.55 -4.84
CA GLY A 13 -30.20 -15.43 -3.48
C GLY A 13 -28.82 -16.07 -3.30
N ALA A 14 -28.60 -17.26 -3.85
CA ALA A 14 -27.30 -17.94 -3.76
C ALA A 14 -26.18 -17.17 -4.49
N ILE A 15 -26.47 -16.62 -5.67
CA ILE A 15 -25.51 -15.80 -6.43
C ILE A 15 -25.18 -14.52 -5.66
N ALA A 16 -26.19 -13.81 -5.14
CA ALA A 16 -25.98 -12.59 -4.36
C ALA A 16 -25.17 -12.85 -3.09
N TYR A 17 -25.45 -13.95 -2.38
CA TYR A 17 -24.70 -14.36 -1.20
C TYR A 17 -23.23 -14.69 -1.52
N TYR A 18 -22.98 -15.42 -2.61
CA TYR A 18 -21.62 -15.72 -3.05
C TYR A 18 -20.81 -14.46 -3.37
N TYR A 19 -21.38 -13.51 -4.11
CA TYR A 19 -20.72 -12.24 -4.40
C TYR A 19 -20.49 -11.41 -3.14
N TRP A 20 -21.43 -11.42 -2.20
CA TRP A 20 -21.25 -10.76 -0.90
C TRP A 20 -20.08 -11.38 -0.14
N GLN A 21 -20.01 -12.70 -0.04
CA GLN A 21 -18.92 -13.41 0.63
C GLN A 21 -17.56 -13.13 -0.03
N GLN A 22 -17.50 -13.05 -1.36
CA GLN A 22 -16.28 -12.70 -2.08
C GLN A 22 -15.85 -11.25 -1.79
N ALA A 23 -16.80 -10.32 -1.71
CA ALA A 23 -16.51 -8.91 -1.46
C ALA A 23 -16.08 -8.64 0.00
N THR A 24 -16.50 -9.48 0.96
CA THR A 24 -16.21 -9.30 2.40
C THR A 24 -15.11 -10.21 2.93
N SER A 25 -14.52 -11.05 2.07
CA SER A 25 -13.42 -11.90 2.44
C SER A 25 -12.22 -11.08 2.92
N LEU A 26 -11.75 -11.38 4.13
CA LEU A 26 -10.55 -10.78 4.72
C LEU A 26 -9.36 -11.71 4.52
N PRO A 27 -8.17 -11.17 4.24
CA PRO A 27 -6.99 -11.97 3.98
C PRO A 27 -6.49 -12.69 5.24
N ASP A 28 -5.85 -13.85 5.05
CA ASP A 28 -5.39 -14.73 6.13
C ASP A 28 -4.45 -14.04 7.13
N TRP A 29 -3.63 -13.11 6.66
CA TRP A 29 -2.70 -12.34 7.50
C TRP A 29 -3.44 -11.51 8.54
N TYR A 30 -4.65 -11.02 8.24
CA TYR A 30 -5.44 -10.22 9.17
C TYR A 30 -6.12 -11.10 10.22
N GLN A 31 -6.68 -12.22 9.80
CA GLN A 31 -7.33 -13.18 10.70
C GLN A 31 -6.33 -13.76 11.71
N THR A 32 -5.13 -14.08 11.26
CA THR A 32 -4.05 -14.62 12.12
C THR A 32 -3.57 -13.60 13.17
N GLN A 33 -3.64 -12.30 12.88
CA GLN A 33 -3.28 -11.25 13.84
C GLN A 33 -4.32 -11.08 14.95
N GLN A 34 -5.62 -11.22 14.62
CA GLN A 34 -6.72 -11.15 15.58
C GLN A 34 -6.74 -12.35 16.55
N LEU A 35 -6.26 -13.51 16.11
CA LEU A 35 -6.27 -14.75 16.88
C LEU A 35 -5.12 -14.89 17.89
N LYS A 36 -4.16 -13.95 17.95
CA LYS A 36 -3.07 -13.99 18.95
C LYS A 36 -3.58 -13.41 20.27
N PRO A 37 -3.78 -14.23 21.33
CA PRO A 37 -4.21 -13.72 22.62
C PRO A 37 -3.17 -12.74 23.17
N VAL A 38 -3.64 -11.60 23.67
CA VAL A 38 -2.87 -10.48 24.27
C VAL A 38 -2.00 -10.91 25.47
N LEU A 39 -2.14 -12.13 25.95
CA LEU A 39 -1.61 -12.56 27.25
C LEU A 39 -0.09 -12.80 27.29
N ASN A 40 0.62 -12.94 26.17
CA ASN A 40 2.07 -13.22 26.15
C ASN A 40 2.83 -12.42 25.06
N ARG A 41 2.80 -11.08 25.09
CA ARG A 41 3.78 -10.25 24.35
C ARG A 41 4.70 -9.52 25.34
N PRO A 42 5.90 -10.04 25.65
CA PRO A 42 6.89 -9.34 26.49
C PRO A 42 7.35 -7.98 25.92
N ASP A 43 7.07 -7.72 24.65
CA ASP A 43 7.64 -6.60 23.90
C ASP A 43 6.67 -5.41 23.69
N LEU A 44 5.42 -5.50 24.18
CA LEU A 44 4.49 -4.37 24.11
C LEU A 44 4.72 -3.42 25.30
N LYS A 45 5.82 -2.67 25.24
CA LYS A 45 5.73 -1.28 25.72
C LYS A 45 4.89 -0.52 24.69
N PRO A 46 3.87 0.27 25.09
CA PRO A 46 3.27 1.22 24.17
C PRO A 46 4.37 2.21 23.78
N SER A 47 5.00 2.00 22.62
CA SER A 47 5.89 3.01 22.04
C SER A 47 5.00 4.19 21.69
N GLN A 48 5.05 5.24 22.50
CA GLN A 48 4.33 6.51 22.28
C GLN A 48 4.94 7.31 21.12
N SER A 49 5.65 6.65 20.20
CA SER A 49 6.31 7.32 19.09
C SER A 49 5.26 7.89 18.15
N SER A 50 5.35 9.20 17.93
CA SER A 50 4.40 9.91 17.09
C SER A 50 4.54 9.49 15.62
N ALA A 51 3.51 9.69 14.81
CA ALA A 51 3.56 9.38 13.37
C ALA A 51 4.72 10.02 12.63
N THR A 52 5.09 11.22 13.07
CA THR A 52 6.24 11.95 12.57
C THR A 52 7.57 11.27 12.93
N GLU A 53 7.67 10.62 14.08
CA GLU A 53 8.90 9.96 14.55
C GLU A 53 9.12 8.62 13.85
N ILE A 54 8.08 7.80 13.66
CA ILE A 54 8.17 6.52 12.93
C ILE A 54 8.42 6.77 11.43
N ALA A 55 7.80 7.83 10.89
CA ALA A 55 8.05 8.26 9.54
C ALA A 55 9.48 8.74 9.32
N ALA A 56 9.98 9.55 10.24
CA ALA A 56 11.38 9.96 10.27
C ALA A 56 12.28 8.73 10.37
N ASP A 57 11.98 7.79 11.27
CA ASP A 57 12.79 6.59 11.50
C ASP A 57 12.88 5.68 10.26
N SER A 58 11.76 5.44 9.57
CA SER A 58 11.71 4.61 8.35
C SER A 58 12.52 5.22 7.21
N LEU A 59 12.34 6.52 6.94
CA LEU A 59 13.11 7.23 5.92
C LEU A 59 14.59 7.34 6.30
N THR A 60 14.90 7.55 7.57
CA THR A 60 16.29 7.65 8.05
C THR A 60 17.00 6.31 7.92
N THR A 61 16.34 5.20 8.26
CA THR A 61 16.87 3.84 8.07
C THR A 61 17.20 3.58 6.61
N ILE A 62 16.29 3.91 5.69
CA ILE A 62 16.52 3.72 4.25
C ILE A 62 17.65 4.63 3.75
N LYS A 63 17.68 5.90 4.18
CA LYS A 63 18.77 6.84 3.82
C LYS A 63 20.13 6.38 4.35
N THR A 64 20.19 5.84 5.57
CA THR A 64 21.42 5.26 6.13
C THR A 64 21.88 4.06 5.31
N LYS A 65 20.97 3.13 4.98
CA LYS A 65 21.27 1.98 4.12
C LYS A 65 21.78 2.42 2.74
N ILE A 66 21.21 3.48 2.17
CA ILE A 66 21.69 4.09 0.93
C ILE A 66 23.14 4.58 1.10
N LYS A 67 23.42 5.38 2.13
CA LYS A 67 24.77 5.90 2.41
C LYS A 67 25.79 4.77 2.61
N GLU A 68 25.42 3.73 3.34
CA GLU A 68 26.29 2.55 3.55
C GLU A 68 26.62 1.83 2.24
N ASN A 69 25.63 1.65 1.36
CA ASN A 69 25.85 1.02 0.04
C ASN A 69 26.73 1.89 -0.86
N ILE A 70 26.54 3.22 -0.84
CA ILE A 70 27.40 4.17 -1.56
C ILE A 70 28.85 4.04 -1.10
N GLN A 71 29.11 4.08 0.22
CA GLN A 71 30.47 3.96 0.77
C GLN A 71 31.12 2.60 0.45
N GLN A 72 30.35 1.51 0.42
CA GLN A 72 30.86 0.19 0.04
C GLN A 72 31.22 0.14 -1.46
N GLN A 73 30.40 0.76 -2.32
CA GLN A 73 30.65 0.83 -3.75
C GLN A 73 31.87 1.72 -4.07
N GLU A 74 32.05 2.83 -3.35
CA GLU A 74 33.24 3.69 -3.49
C GLU A 74 34.53 2.96 -3.09
N LYS A 75 34.53 2.23 -1.97
CA LYS A 75 35.70 1.41 -1.56
C LYS A 75 36.06 0.35 -2.60
N THR A 76 35.06 -0.25 -3.23
CA THR A 76 35.28 -1.29 -4.25
C THR A 76 35.67 -0.70 -5.62
N ASN A 77 35.18 0.48 -5.98
CA ASN A 77 35.52 1.16 -7.24
C ASN A 77 36.85 1.92 -7.18
N ALA A 78 37.22 2.50 -6.03
CA ALA A 78 38.55 3.08 -5.80
C ALA A 78 39.66 2.03 -5.99
N SER A 79 39.36 0.76 -5.74
CA SER A 79 40.28 -0.37 -5.99
C SER A 79 40.32 -0.81 -7.46
N LYS A 80 39.41 -0.35 -8.32
CA LYS A 80 39.25 -0.78 -9.72
C LYS A 80 39.46 0.33 -10.75
N GLY A 81 39.82 1.54 -10.33
CA GLY A 81 40.18 2.66 -11.23
C GLY A 81 39.06 3.10 -12.16
N ASN A 82 37.80 2.89 -11.78
CA ASN A 82 36.64 3.18 -12.62
C ASN A 82 35.87 4.39 -12.05
N ASP A 83 36.09 5.56 -12.66
CA ASP A 83 35.56 6.88 -12.25
C ASP A 83 34.08 7.11 -12.63
N GLY A 84 33.37 6.06 -13.02
CA GLY A 84 31.97 6.16 -13.41
C GLY A 84 31.05 6.28 -12.20
N GLN A 85 30.36 7.42 -12.05
CA GLN A 85 29.21 7.63 -11.17
C GLN A 85 28.03 6.72 -11.59
N GLN A 86 28.19 5.40 -11.41
CA GLN A 86 27.11 4.46 -11.66
C GLN A 86 26.05 4.57 -10.56
N PRO A 87 24.76 4.43 -10.90
CA PRO A 87 23.70 4.39 -9.91
C PRO A 87 23.97 3.30 -8.88
N VAL A 88 23.81 3.62 -7.60
CA VAL A 88 23.94 2.63 -6.53
C VAL A 88 22.62 1.88 -6.40
N GLU A 89 22.70 0.56 -6.40
CA GLU A 89 21.54 -0.32 -6.24
C GLU A 89 21.36 -0.67 -4.76
N VAL A 90 20.21 -0.30 -4.19
CA VAL A 90 19.88 -0.58 -2.79
C VAL A 90 18.68 -1.52 -2.74
N ARG A 91 18.89 -2.69 -2.15
CA ARG A 91 17.85 -3.71 -2.02
C ARG A 91 17.04 -3.48 -0.75
N LEU A 92 15.73 -3.38 -0.90
CA LEU A 92 14.78 -3.35 0.20
C LEU A 92 14.13 -4.71 0.37
N SER A 93 14.05 -5.15 1.62
CA SER A 93 13.17 -6.24 2.03
C SER A 93 11.70 -5.80 1.98
N ASP A 94 10.78 -6.78 1.90
CA ASP A 94 9.34 -6.54 1.99
C ASP A 94 8.97 -5.72 3.22
N ARG A 95 9.65 -5.94 4.35
CA ARG A 95 9.42 -5.21 5.60
C ARG A 95 9.81 -3.74 5.50
N GLU A 96 11.02 -3.45 5.03
CA GLU A 96 11.51 -2.07 4.88
C GLU A 96 10.63 -1.29 3.90
N PHE A 97 10.21 -1.93 2.81
CA PHE A 97 9.30 -1.29 1.87
C PHE A 97 7.90 -1.09 2.44
N THR A 98 7.35 -2.09 3.16
CA THR A 98 6.06 -1.93 3.86
C THR A 98 6.09 -0.76 4.84
N GLN A 99 7.19 -0.58 5.58
CA GLN A 99 7.35 0.54 6.51
C GLN A 99 7.41 1.90 5.80
N LEU A 100 8.10 1.97 4.65
CA LEU A 100 8.09 3.16 3.79
C LEU A 100 6.67 3.49 3.32
N LEU A 101 5.94 2.50 2.80
CA LEU A 101 4.56 2.69 2.33
C LEU A 101 3.63 3.13 3.47
N GLN A 102 3.76 2.50 4.64
CA GLN A 102 2.96 2.83 5.81
C GLN A 102 3.22 4.27 6.24
N THR A 103 4.48 4.70 6.23
CA THR A 103 4.88 6.09 6.50
C THR A 103 4.18 7.06 5.56
N GLU A 104 4.30 6.85 4.25
CA GLU A 104 3.71 7.74 3.24
C GLU A 104 2.19 7.79 3.32
N ILE A 105 1.54 6.64 3.54
CA ILE A 105 0.08 6.57 3.63
C ILE A 105 -0.40 7.24 4.93
N THR A 106 0.22 6.96 6.07
CA THR A 106 -0.15 7.62 7.33
C THR A 106 0.00 9.13 7.22
N GLN A 107 1.08 9.63 6.62
CA GLN A 107 1.27 11.07 6.43
C GLN A 107 0.24 11.66 5.46
N LYS A 108 0.02 11.05 4.30
CA LYS A 108 -0.90 11.53 3.27
C LYS A 108 -2.36 11.56 3.75
N PHE A 109 -2.75 10.59 4.57
CA PHE A 109 -4.11 10.44 5.06
C PHE A 109 -4.29 10.87 6.52
N LYS A 110 -3.24 11.36 7.19
CA LYS A 110 -3.22 11.77 8.60
C LYS A 110 -3.82 10.71 9.53
N LEU A 111 -3.45 9.45 9.31
CA LEU A 111 -4.00 8.32 10.06
C LEU A 111 -3.36 8.21 11.44
N PRO A 112 -4.10 7.77 12.48
CA PRO A 112 -3.53 7.52 13.79
C PRO A 112 -2.60 6.30 13.75
N MET A 113 -1.39 6.44 14.28
CA MET A 113 -0.36 5.39 14.25
C MET A 113 -0.56 4.25 15.23
N SER A 114 -1.56 4.34 16.11
CA SER A 114 -1.94 3.23 17.00
C SER A 114 -2.45 2.00 16.24
N GLN A 115 -2.64 2.09 14.92
CA GLN A 115 -2.93 0.96 14.05
C GLN A 115 -1.64 0.41 13.44
N GLU A 116 -0.92 -0.39 14.22
CA GLU A 116 0.18 -1.21 13.70
C GLU A 116 -0.33 -2.11 12.56
N ASN A 117 0.48 -2.30 11.51
CA ASN A 117 0.17 -3.16 10.36
C ASN A 117 -1.06 -2.77 9.53
N LEU A 118 -1.38 -1.47 9.45
CA LEU A 118 -2.48 -0.96 8.61
C LEU A 118 -2.38 -1.48 7.17
N ILE A 119 -1.17 -1.51 6.63
CA ILE A 119 -0.88 -1.98 5.28
C ILE A 119 0.02 -3.20 5.36
N GLN A 120 -0.26 -4.16 4.50
CA GLN A 120 0.67 -5.22 4.14
C GLN A 120 1.10 -5.02 2.70
N SER A 121 2.37 -5.28 2.42
CA SER A 121 2.86 -5.36 1.05
C SER A 121 3.68 -6.62 0.83
N ARG A 122 3.66 -7.10 -0.41
CA ARG A 122 4.42 -8.26 -0.87
C ARG A 122 4.79 -8.05 -2.33
N ILE A 123 5.98 -8.46 -2.70
CA ILE A 123 6.39 -8.55 -4.10
C ILE A 123 6.25 -9.99 -4.55
N ASN A 124 5.52 -10.20 -5.65
CA ASN A 124 5.35 -11.51 -6.26
C ASN A 124 5.49 -11.41 -7.78
N GLN A 125 6.43 -12.18 -8.36
CA GLN A 125 6.61 -12.27 -9.82
C GLN A 125 6.73 -10.90 -10.53
N GLY A 126 7.44 -9.93 -9.93
CA GLY A 126 7.61 -8.60 -10.51
C GLY A 126 6.41 -7.66 -10.36
N SER A 127 5.36 -8.08 -9.64
CA SER A 127 4.23 -7.25 -9.24
C SER A 127 4.31 -6.94 -7.74
N LEU A 128 4.12 -5.67 -7.38
CA LEU A 128 3.84 -5.27 -6.02
C LEU A 128 2.36 -5.55 -5.75
N GLU A 129 2.06 -6.24 -4.65
CA GLU A 129 0.74 -6.26 -4.05
C GLU A 129 0.81 -5.51 -2.73
N MET A 130 -0.07 -4.53 -2.54
CA MET A 130 -0.21 -3.80 -1.29
C MET A 130 -1.69 -3.74 -0.90
N GLY A 131 -2.02 -3.76 0.38
CA GLY A 131 -3.40 -3.60 0.80
C GLY A 131 -3.59 -3.48 2.29
N ALA A 132 -4.79 -3.05 2.66
CA ALA A 132 -5.22 -2.78 4.01
C ALA A 132 -6.61 -3.37 4.25
N VAL A 133 -6.92 -3.69 5.51
CA VAL A 133 -8.29 -3.93 5.93
C VAL A 133 -8.88 -2.61 6.41
N VAL A 134 -9.98 -2.21 5.80
CA VAL A 134 -10.58 -0.88 5.98
C VAL A 134 -11.97 -1.01 6.56
N ASN A 135 -12.30 -0.16 7.52
CA ASN A 135 -13.66 0.03 8.01
C ASN A 135 -14.12 1.47 7.70
N PRO A 136 -15.08 1.67 6.78
CA PRO A 136 -15.58 2.99 6.42
C PRO A 136 -16.13 3.82 7.57
N GLU A 137 -16.76 3.18 8.56
CA GLU A 137 -17.29 3.86 9.75
C GLU A 137 -16.16 4.47 10.58
N LYS A 138 -15.09 3.69 10.80
CA LYS A 138 -13.88 4.17 11.49
C LYS A 138 -13.19 5.29 10.70
N LEU A 139 -13.28 5.30 9.37
CA LEU A 139 -12.70 6.37 8.54
C LEU A 139 -13.46 7.69 8.64
N GLN A 140 -14.78 7.66 8.89
CA GLN A 140 -15.58 8.88 9.03
C GLN A 140 -15.23 9.66 10.30
N SER A 141 -14.75 8.98 11.35
CA SER A 141 -14.26 9.63 12.58
C SER A 141 -12.87 10.25 12.45
N LEU A 142 -12.17 10.05 11.33
CA LEU A 142 -10.85 10.64 11.10
C LEU A 142 -10.97 12.05 10.50
N GLU A 143 -9.97 12.89 10.79
CA GLU A 143 -9.84 14.23 10.20
C GLU A 143 -9.38 14.19 8.73
N LEU A 144 -10.21 13.58 7.89
CA LEU A 144 -9.98 13.48 6.45
C LEU A 144 -10.20 14.84 5.77
N SER A 145 -9.40 15.14 4.75
CA SER A 145 -9.67 16.28 3.86
C SER A 145 -11.02 16.11 3.15
N ARG A 146 -11.60 17.21 2.66
CA ARG A 146 -12.87 17.17 1.91
C ARG A 146 -12.85 16.18 0.74
N SER A 147 -11.70 16.08 0.05
CA SER A 147 -11.53 15.15 -1.07
C SER A 147 -11.57 13.69 -0.61
N GLN A 148 -10.93 13.38 0.50
CA GLN A 148 -10.90 12.04 1.10
C GLN A 148 -12.27 11.65 1.67
N GLN A 149 -12.95 12.57 2.36
CA GLN A 149 -14.33 12.36 2.83
C GLN A 149 -15.27 12.04 1.66
N ALA A 150 -15.19 12.79 0.56
CA ALA A 150 -16.00 12.52 -0.63
C ALA A 150 -15.72 11.14 -1.24
N LEU A 151 -14.47 10.67 -1.22
CA LEU A 151 -14.13 9.31 -1.67
C LEU A 151 -14.74 8.25 -0.75
N VAL A 152 -14.62 8.41 0.57
CA VAL A 152 -15.23 7.48 1.54
C VAL A 152 -16.75 7.45 1.36
N SER A 153 -17.41 8.60 1.24
CA SER A 153 -18.85 8.68 0.99
C SER A 153 -19.26 8.00 -0.31
N ARG A 154 -18.48 8.16 -1.40
CA ARG A 154 -18.75 7.46 -2.67
C ARG A 154 -18.61 5.96 -2.54
N VAL A 155 -17.59 5.47 -1.83
CA VAL A 155 -17.42 4.02 -1.58
C VAL A 155 -18.62 3.48 -0.80
N VAL A 156 -19.02 4.13 0.29
CA VAL A 156 -20.18 3.71 1.10
C VAL A 156 -21.48 3.75 0.31
N THR A 157 -21.66 4.75 -0.56
CA THR A 157 -22.87 4.88 -1.39
C THR A 157 -22.90 3.85 -2.52
N THR A 158 -21.76 3.59 -3.15
CA THR A 158 -21.63 2.64 -4.27
C THR A 158 -21.70 1.19 -3.79
N PHE A 159 -21.17 0.93 -2.59
CA PHE A 159 -21.07 -0.39 -1.99
C PHE A 159 -21.66 -0.34 -0.57
N PRO A 160 -22.99 -0.22 -0.44
CA PRO A 160 -23.66 -0.07 0.85
C PRO A 160 -23.38 -1.23 1.81
N GLN A 161 -23.05 -2.40 1.27
CA GLN A 161 -22.63 -3.54 2.08
C GLN A 161 -21.43 -3.22 2.97
N PHE A 162 -20.49 -2.36 2.57
CA PHE A 162 -19.27 -2.08 3.35
C PHE A 162 -19.48 -1.09 4.50
N LYS A 163 -20.66 -0.47 4.62
CA LYS A 163 -20.90 0.61 5.58
C LYS A 163 -20.52 0.24 7.02
N ASN A 164 -20.86 -0.98 7.45
CA ASN A 164 -20.73 -1.45 8.83
C ASN A 164 -19.79 -2.65 8.97
N GLN A 165 -18.89 -2.87 8.01
CA GLN A 165 -18.01 -4.03 8.03
C GLN A 165 -16.62 -3.71 7.51
N GLU A 166 -15.66 -4.46 8.03
CA GLU A 166 -14.30 -4.46 7.53
C GLU A 166 -14.26 -5.15 6.16
N PHE A 167 -13.52 -4.58 5.22
CA PHE A 167 -13.25 -5.21 3.93
C PHE A 167 -11.80 -4.99 3.54
N TYR A 168 -11.26 -5.93 2.76
CA TYR A 168 -9.91 -5.79 2.24
C TYR A 168 -9.92 -4.87 1.02
N LEU A 169 -9.03 -3.89 1.01
CA LEU A 169 -8.72 -3.06 -0.15
C LEU A 169 -7.25 -3.27 -0.51
N GLY A 170 -7.00 -3.82 -1.68
CA GLY A 170 -5.68 -4.05 -2.22
C GLY A 170 -5.45 -3.35 -3.55
N ILE A 171 -4.20 -3.15 -3.89
CA ILE A 171 -3.74 -2.71 -5.20
C ILE A 171 -2.57 -3.61 -5.61
N SER A 172 -2.60 -4.08 -6.84
CA SER A 172 -1.53 -4.87 -7.43
C SER A 172 -1.09 -4.30 -8.77
N GLY A 173 0.21 -4.19 -8.99
CA GLY A 173 0.78 -3.74 -10.26
C GLY A 173 2.29 -3.52 -10.17
N THR A 174 2.88 -3.02 -11.25
CA THR A 174 4.30 -2.67 -11.29
C THR A 174 4.44 -1.15 -11.18
N PRO A 175 4.81 -0.61 -10.00
CA PRO A 175 4.94 0.83 -9.81
C PRO A 175 6.05 1.39 -10.71
N GLN A 176 5.85 2.61 -11.16
CA GLN A 176 6.81 3.34 -11.99
C GLN A 176 7.21 4.63 -11.28
N LEU A 177 8.49 4.97 -11.31
CA LEU A 177 8.97 6.25 -10.82
C LEU A 177 8.79 7.32 -11.90
N GLN A 178 8.06 8.39 -11.58
CA GLN A 178 7.91 9.56 -12.44
C GLN A 178 7.98 10.82 -11.57
N ASN A 179 8.95 11.70 -11.85
CA ASN A 179 9.13 12.99 -11.15
C ASN A 179 9.13 12.86 -9.60
N GLY A 180 9.92 11.94 -9.06
CA GLY A 180 9.99 11.71 -7.60
C GLY A 180 8.74 11.05 -7.00
N GLN A 181 7.79 10.62 -7.83
CA GLN A 181 6.56 9.98 -7.38
C GLN A 181 6.48 8.54 -7.88
N LEU A 182 6.09 7.63 -6.99
CA LEU A 182 5.68 6.29 -7.39
C LEU A 182 4.25 6.36 -7.94
N MET A 183 4.12 6.03 -9.22
CA MET A 183 2.87 5.98 -9.95
C MET A 183 2.45 4.54 -10.21
N LEU A 184 1.16 4.29 -10.09
CA LEU A 184 0.56 3.01 -10.47
C LEU A 184 0.00 3.13 -11.90
N PRO A 185 0.50 2.32 -12.85
CA PRO A 185 0.05 2.35 -14.24
C PRO A 185 -1.40 1.86 -14.37
N THR A 186 -2.04 2.13 -15.50
CA THR A 186 -3.49 1.90 -15.72
C THR A 186 -3.90 0.43 -15.76
N ASP A 187 -2.95 -0.47 -16.03
CA ASP A 187 -3.09 -1.93 -15.97
C ASP A 187 -3.03 -2.48 -14.52
N SER A 188 -2.71 -1.63 -13.54
CA SER A 188 -2.83 -1.97 -12.13
C SER A 188 -4.25 -2.39 -11.79
N ARG A 189 -4.36 -3.36 -10.88
CA ARG A 189 -5.63 -3.88 -10.39
C ARG A 189 -5.89 -3.45 -8.97
N VAL A 190 -7.13 -3.09 -8.68
CA VAL A 190 -7.66 -2.85 -7.34
C VAL A 190 -8.40 -4.10 -6.91
N LYS A 191 -8.02 -4.65 -5.76
CA LYS A 191 -8.70 -5.77 -5.11
C LYS A 191 -9.66 -5.24 -4.04
N VAL A 192 -10.89 -5.73 -4.03
CA VAL A 192 -11.89 -5.45 -2.99
C VAL A 192 -12.44 -6.78 -2.50
N GLY A 193 -12.05 -7.19 -1.29
CA GLY A 193 -12.12 -8.60 -0.89
C GLY A 193 -11.36 -9.46 -1.89
N ASN A 194 -12.01 -10.49 -2.42
CA ASN A 194 -11.49 -11.37 -3.47
C ASN A 194 -11.81 -10.90 -4.89
N LEU A 195 -12.53 -9.79 -5.04
CA LEU A 195 -12.86 -9.24 -6.37
C LEU A 195 -11.70 -8.39 -6.87
N SER A 196 -11.37 -8.51 -8.15
CA SER A 196 -10.29 -7.74 -8.78
C SER A 196 -10.84 -6.91 -9.94
N PHE A 197 -10.47 -5.64 -9.98
CA PHE A 197 -10.93 -4.66 -10.95
C PHE A 197 -9.74 -3.88 -11.50
N THR A 198 -9.80 -3.45 -12.74
CA THR A 198 -8.86 -2.46 -13.30
C THR A 198 -9.14 -1.07 -12.71
N LEU A 199 -8.15 -0.17 -12.73
CA LEU A 199 -8.34 1.21 -12.31
C LEU A 199 -9.51 1.93 -13.04
N PRO A 200 -9.70 1.78 -14.38
CA PRO A 200 -10.85 2.35 -15.06
C PRO A 200 -12.20 1.80 -14.61
N GLU A 201 -12.29 0.53 -14.23
CA GLU A 201 -13.53 -0.06 -13.72
C GLU A 201 -13.94 0.53 -12.38
N ILE A 202 -12.99 0.64 -11.44
CA ILE A 202 -13.25 1.29 -10.14
C ILE A 202 -13.59 2.76 -10.33
N ALA A 203 -12.85 3.48 -11.17
CA ALA A 203 -13.11 4.88 -11.50
C ALA A 203 -14.56 5.08 -12.00
N ARG A 204 -15.03 4.23 -12.92
CA ARG A 204 -16.43 4.25 -13.39
C ARG A 204 -17.42 3.95 -12.28
N LYS A 205 -17.19 2.91 -11.49
CA LYS A 205 -18.09 2.52 -10.39
C LYS A 205 -18.24 3.63 -9.35
N LEU A 206 -17.14 4.31 -9.01
CA LEU A 206 -17.13 5.41 -8.06
C LEU A 206 -17.48 6.76 -8.67
N ASN A 207 -17.73 6.82 -9.99
CA ASN A 207 -17.94 8.04 -10.75
C ASN A 207 -16.81 9.09 -10.52
N ILE A 208 -15.56 8.64 -10.57
CA ILE A 208 -14.34 9.45 -10.41
C ILE A 208 -13.54 9.38 -11.73
N PRO A 209 -12.96 10.49 -12.22
CA PRO A 209 -12.03 10.42 -13.36
C PRO A 209 -10.82 9.53 -13.05
N VAL A 210 -10.40 8.68 -14.00
CA VAL A 210 -9.24 7.78 -13.82
C VAL A 210 -7.99 8.53 -13.37
N ALA A 211 -7.71 9.69 -13.98
CA ALA A 211 -6.57 10.53 -13.60
C ALA A 211 -6.62 11.00 -12.13
N ARG A 212 -7.81 11.33 -11.61
CA ARG A 212 -8.00 11.71 -10.20
C ARG A 212 -7.74 10.52 -9.28
N LEU A 213 -8.19 9.33 -9.68
CA LEU A 213 -7.93 8.09 -8.93
C LEU A 213 -6.42 7.80 -8.93
N GLN A 214 -5.74 7.86 -10.07
CA GLN A 214 -4.28 7.66 -10.14
C GLN A 214 -3.52 8.67 -9.28
N GLN A 215 -3.89 9.95 -9.32
CA GLN A 215 -3.29 10.99 -8.47
C GLN A 215 -3.47 10.69 -6.97
N SER A 216 -4.63 10.16 -6.57
CA SER A 216 -4.87 9.76 -5.18
C SER A 216 -3.97 8.61 -4.71
N LEU A 217 -3.44 7.81 -5.65
CA LEU A 217 -2.58 6.66 -5.38
C LEU A 217 -1.08 6.96 -5.52
N GLN A 218 -0.70 8.15 -6.01
CA GLN A 218 0.71 8.57 -6.08
C GLN A 218 1.34 8.63 -4.69
N MET A 219 2.56 8.12 -4.56
CA MET A 219 3.32 8.20 -3.31
C MET A 219 4.57 9.03 -3.53
N ASN A 220 4.87 9.91 -2.57
CA ASN A 220 6.03 10.77 -2.67
C ASN A 220 7.26 10.00 -2.23
N VAL A 221 8.22 9.82 -3.13
CA VAL A 221 9.53 9.20 -2.81
C VAL A 221 10.69 10.12 -3.18
N ASP A 222 10.38 11.37 -3.51
CA ASP A 222 11.34 12.42 -3.82
C ASP A 222 12.41 12.61 -2.73
N PRO A 223 12.11 12.49 -1.41
CA PRO A 223 13.13 12.57 -0.37
C PRO A 223 14.23 11.50 -0.46
N LEU A 224 14.04 10.46 -1.27
CA LEU A 224 14.99 9.38 -1.52
C LEU A 224 15.84 9.58 -2.79
N ASN A 225 15.67 10.69 -3.53
CA ASN A 225 16.48 11.02 -4.72
C ASN A 225 16.70 9.82 -5.66
N LEU A 226 15.60 9.12 -5.98
CA LEU A 226 15.64 7.91 -6.79
C LEU A 226 15.82 8.26 -8.27
N ASN A 227 16.68 7.50 -8.95
CA ASN A 227 16.75 7.49 -10.41
C ASN A 227 15.74 6.51 -11.01
N ASP A 228 15.54 5.37 -10.35
CA ASP A 228 14.66 4.30 -10.81
C ASP A 228 14.26 3.36 -9.65
N ILE A 229 13.18 2.60 -9.84
CA ILE A 229 12.74 1.52 -8.96
C ILE A 229 12.50 0.26 -9.78
N GLN A 230 13.05 -0.87 -9.34
CA GLN A 230 12.90 -2.15 -10.02
C GLN A 230 12.37 -3.21 -9.06
N LEU A 231 11.48 -4.06 -9.56
CA LEU A 231 11.01 -5.24 -8.85
C LEU A 231 11.69 -6.45 -9.49
N LYS A 232 12.63 -7.09 -8.77
CA LYS A 232 13.36 -8.27 -9.23
C LYS A 232 13.42 -9.31 -8.12
N GLU A 233 13.22 -10.59 -8.47
CA GLU A 233 13.46 -11.72 -7.56
C GLU A 233 12.77 -11.55 -6.19
N ASN A 234 11.52 -11.05 -6.19
CA ASN A 234 10.74 -10.77 -4.97
C ASN A 234 11.35 -9.68 -4.06
N GLN A 235 12.17 -8.80 -4.62
CA GLN A 235 12.78 -7.66 -3.93
C GLN A 235 12.55 -6.36 -4.69
N ILE A 236 12.56 -5.25 -3.95
CA ILE A 236 12.59 -3.90 -4.52
C ILE A 236 14.03 -3.43 -4.53
N ILE A 237 14.46 -2.96 -5.70
CA ILE A 237 15.76 -2.37 -5.94
C ILE A 237 15.54 -0.90 -6.20
N LEU A 238 16.04 -0.07 -5.30
CA LEU A 238 16.12 1.37 -5.49
C LEU A 238 17.43 1.68 -6.23
N LYS A 239 17.35 2.44 -7.31
CA LYS A 239 18.54 3.01 -7.96
C LYS A 239 18.65 4.46 -7.56
N VAL A 240 19.76 4.84 -6.95
CA VAL A 240 19.99 6.21 -6.47
C VAL A 240 21.19 6.83 -7.17
N ASN A 241 21.16 8.15 -7.32
CA ASN A 241 22.34 8.91 -7.70
C ASN A 241 23.21 9.16 -6.46
N PRO A 242 24.43 8.59 -6.36
CA PRO A 242 25.30 8.83 -5.20
C PRO A 242 25.60 10.32 -4.97
N ALA A 243 25.67 11.15 -6.02
CA ALA A 243 25.91 12.59 -5.90
C ALA A 243 24.81 13.33 -5.12
N ALA A 244 23.59 12.78 -5.04
CA ALA A 244 22.49 13.37 -4.26
C ALA A 244 22.64 13.14 -2.74
N TYR A 245 23.61 12.32 -2.33
CA TYR A 245 23.84 11.91 -0.95
C TYR A 245 25.20 12.36 -0.40
N ASP A 246 26.01 13.03 -1.22
CA ASP A 246 27.36 13.52 -0.92
C ASP A 246 27.37 14.89 -0.18
N VAL A 247 26.22 15.27 0.40
CA VAL A 247 26.10 16.51 1.16
C VAL A 247 26.45 16.24 2.63
N GLN A 248 27.75 16.47 2.92
CA GLN A 248 28.43 16.81 4.19
C GLN A 248 28.14 15.98 5.44
#